data_AF-D1QPX6-F1
#
_entry.id   AF-D1QPX6-F1
#
_cell.length_a   1.000
_cell.length_b   1.000
_cell.length_c   1.000
_cell.angle_alpha   90.00
_cell.angle_beta   90.00
_cell.angle_gamma   90.00
#
_symmetry.space_group_name_H-M   'P 1'
#
loop_
_entity.id
_entity.type
_entity.pdbx_description
1 polymer ?
#
loop_
_entity_poly.entity_id
_entity_poly.type
_entity_poly.pdbx_seq_one_letter_code
_entity_poly.pdbx_strand_id
1 'polypeptide(L)'
;MHVYTALGDCYFNLEDYLSATSYYNEALLCPDAVEYGYVWLGLGQSFYELGNMEKAKDALMSAYMLEGKEIFEDVDEKYFSIIKDNM
;
A
#
# COMPACT_ATOMS: atom_id res chain seq x y z
N MET A 1 -2.07 10.86 -10.69
CA MET A 1 -2.36 9.67 -9.87
C MET A 1 -2.25 8.37 -10.66
N HIS A 2 -3.19 8.03 -11.55
CA HIS A 2 -3.29 6.68 -12.16
C HIS A 2 -1.99 6.15 -12.79
N VAL A 3 -1.19 7.02 -13.44
CA VAL A 3 0.10 6.60 -14.04
C VAL A 3 1.12 6.19 -12.98
N TYR A 4 1.21 6.93 -11.86
CA TYR A 4 2.15 6.60 -10.79
C TYR A 4 1.73 5.36 -10.01
N THR A 5 0.43 5.18 -9.76
CA THR A 5 -0.09 3.95 -9.16
C THR A 5 0.21 2.75 -10.05
N ALA A 6 -0.08 2.83 -11.35
CA ALA A 6 0.22 1.74 -12.28
C ALA A 6 1.73 1.44 -12.38
N LEU A 7 2.60 2.46 -12.32
CA LEU A 7 4.04 2.24 -12.23
C LEU A 7 4.41 1.53 -10.92
N GLY A 8 3.84 1.97 -9.78
CA GLY A 8 3.99 1.29 -8.50
C GLY A 8 3.64 -0.18 -8.59
N ASP A 9 2.48 -0.51 -9.15
CA ASP A 9 2.00 -1.89 -9.34
C ASP A 9 2.94 -2.70 -10.23
N CYS A 10 3.45 -2.11 -11.32
CA CYS A 10 4.43 -2.75 -12.18
C CYS A 10 5.72 -3.11 -11.43
N TYR A 11 6.28 -2.16 -10.67
CA TYR A 11 7.51 -2.40 -9.91
C TYR A 11 7.29 -3.38 -8.75
N PHE A 12 6.11 -3.35 -8.12
CA PHE A 12 5.73 -4.32 -7.10
C PHE A 12 5.71 -5.74 -7.66
N ASN A 13 5.12 -5.93 -8.84
CA ASN A 13 5.09 -7.22 -9.55
C ASN A 13 6.46 -7.69 -10.04
N LEU A 14 7.42 -6.77 -10.18
CA LEU A 14 8.83 -7.07 -10.48
C LEU A 14 9.66 -7.34 -9.21
N GLU A 15 9.02 -7.34 -8.04
CA GLU A 15 9.66 -7.47 -6.72
C GLU A 15 10.65 -6.34 -6.41
N ASP A 16 10.60 -5.23 -7.17
CA ASP A 16 11.36 -4.01 -6.89
C ASP A 16 10.52 -3.09 -5.99
N TYR A 17 10.43 -3.49 -4.73
CA TYR A 17 9.62 -2.81 -3.72
C TYR A 17 10.14 -1.41 -3.37
N LEU A 18 11.44 -1.14 -3.59
CA LEU A 18 12.02 0.19 -3.43
C LEU A 18 11.43 1.15 -4.45
N SER A 19 11.48 0.78 -5.74
CA SER A 19 10.89 1.60 -6.80
C SER A 19 9.38 1.71 -6.64
N ALA A 20 8.69 0.60 -6.30
CA ALA A 20 7.25 0.61 -6.03
C ALA A 20 6.88 1.64 -4.97
N THR A 21 7.60 1.63 -3.84
CA THR A 21 7.44 2.61 -2.74
C THR A 21 7.60 4.06 -3.25
N SER A 22 8.61 4.34 -4.06
CA SER A 22 8.81 5.68 -4.62
C SER A 22 7.62 6.12 -5.47
N TYR A 23 7.12 5.27 -6.37
CA TYR A 23 6.00 5.62 -7.23
C TYR A 23 4.66 5.74 -6.49
N TYR A 24 4.41 4.91 -5.47
CA TYR A 24 3.23 5.08 -4.63
C TYR A 24 3.27 6.39 -3.82
N ASN A 25 4.44 6.80 -3.32
CA ASN A 25 4.59 8.11 -2.67
C ASN A 25 4.32 9.26 -3.63
N GLU A 26 4.85 9.20 -4.87
CA GLU A 26 4.54 10.18 -5.91
C GLU A 26 3.04 10.20 -6.26
N ALA A 27 2.38 9.04 -6.24
CA ALA A 27 0.93 8.97 -6.41
C ALA A 27 0.20 9.74 -5.31
N LEU A 28 0.58 9.56 -4.03
CA LEU A 28 -0.02 10.24 -2.87
C LEU A 28 0.19 11.76 -2.84
N LEU A 29 1.16 12.30 -3.58
CA LEU A 29 1.31 13.75 -3.76
C LEU A 29 0.22 14.36 -4.66
N CYS A 30 -0.52 13.53 -5.40
CA CYS A 30 -1.64 14.01 -6.21
C CYS A 30 -2.84 14.33 -5.29
N PRO A 31 -3.52 15.49 -5.48
CA PRO A 31 -4.57 15.98 -4.56
C PRO A 31 -5.70 14.99 -4.25
N ASP A 32 -6.02 14.11 -5.20
CA ASP A 32 -7.13 13.16 -5.05
C ASP A 32 -6.64 11.79 -4.53
N ALA A 33 -5.35 11.49 -4.64
CA ALA A 33 -4.83 10.14 -4.44
C ALA A 33 -4.87 9.65 -3.00
N VAL A 34 -4.82 10.58 -2.04
CA VAL A 34 -4.82 10.31 -0.60
C VAL A 34 -6.13 9.65 -0.15
N GLU A 35 -7.22 9.87 -0.88
CA GLU A 35 -8.55 9.33 -0.56
C GLU A 35 -8.77 7.91 -1.10
N TYR A 36 -7.86 7.39 -1.95
CA TYR A 36 -8.01 6.06 -2.52
C TYR A 36 -7.20 5.05 -1.72
N GLY A 37 -7.89 4.14 -1.02
CA GLY A 37 -7.22 3.14 -0.17
C GLY A 37 -6.26 2.24 -0.95
N TYR A 38 -6.46 2.05 -2.25
CA TYR A 38 -5.61 1.18 -3.08
C TYR A 38 -4.15 1.65 -3.15
N VAL A 39 -3.92 2.96 -3.17
CA VAL A 39 -2.54 3.50 -3.19
C VAL A 39 -1.85 3.25 -1.84
N TRP A 40 -2.61 3.39 -0.75
CA TRP A 40 -2.12 3.07 0.59
C TRP A 40 -1.84 1.58 0.78
N LEU A 41 -2.67 0.72 0.18
CA LEU A 41 -2.47 -0.73 0.18
C LEU A 41 -1.15 -1.09 -0.50
N GLY A 42 -0.94 -0.66 -1.75
CA GLY A 42 0.29 -0.93 -2.50
C GLY A 42 1.55 -0.39 -1.80
N LEU A 43 1.46 0.80 -1.20
CA LEU A 43 2.54 1.37 -0.40
C LEU A 43 2.85 0.53 0.83
N GLY A 44 1.81 0.10 1.56
CA GLY A 44 1.95 -0.73 2.75
C GLY A 44 2.52 -2.12 2.46
N GLN A 45 2.08 -2.75 1.36
CA GLN A 45 2.63 -4.00 0.87
C GLN A 45 4.12 -3.84 0.53
N SER A 46 4.47 -2.78 -0.19
CA SER A 46 5.87 -2.49 -0.55
C SER A 46 6.75 -2.32 0.69
N PHE A 47 6.29 -1.58 1.70
CA PHE A 47 7.02 -1.45 2.97
C PHE A 47 7.15 -2.78 3.72
N TYR A 48 6.12 -3.62 3.70
CA TYR A 48 6.16 -4.94 4.32
C TYR A 48 7.26 -5.81 3.72
N GLU A 49 7.32 -5.89 2.39
CA GLU A 49 8.34 -6.68 1.69
C GLU A 49 9.77 -6.15 1.89
N LEU A 50 9.91 -4.83 2.09
CA LEU A 50 11.18 -4.20 2.48
C LEU A 50 11.55 -4.42 3.95
N GLY A 51 10.71 -5.10 4.74
CA GLY A 51 10.91 -5.30 6.18
C GLY A 51 10.66 -4.06 7.03
N ASN A 52 10.12 -2.98 6.46
CA ASN A 52 9.79 -1.75 7.18
C ASN A 52 8.41 -1.85 7.84
N MET A 53 8.33 -2.68 8.87
CA MET A 53 7.06 -3.06 9.49
C MET A 53 6.28 -1.89 10.11
N GLU A 54 6.96 -0.86 10.62
CA GLU A 54 6.31 0.32 11.20
C GLU A 54 5.54 1.08 10.11
N LYS A 55 6.23 1.44 9.01
CA LYS A 55 5.58 2.14 7.88
C LYS A 55 4.55 1.27 7.16
N ALA A 56 4.79 -0.04 7.09
CA ALA A 56 3.83 -0.98 6.52
C ALA A 56 2.51 -0.92 7.29
N LYS A 57 2.57 -1.00 8.62
CA LYS A 57 1.37 -0.91 9.47
C LYS A 57 0.62 0.39 9.26
N ASP A 58 1.31 1.53 9.29
CA ASP A 58 0.68 2.84 9.13
C ASP A 58 -0.07 2.96 7.78
N ALA A 59 0.58 2.56 6.70
CA ALA A 59 -0.02 2.60 5.37
C ALA A 59 -1.20 1.61 5.21
N LEU A 60 -1.05 0.38 5.71
CA LEU A 60 -2.13 -0.62 5.64
C LEU A 60 -3.32 -0.25 6.53
N MET A 61 -3.09 0.39 7.69
CA MET A 61 -4.17 0.96 8.51
C MET A 61 -4.90 2.07 7.77
N SER A 62 -4.18 2.93 7.04
CA SER A 62 -4.79 3.99 6.22
C SER A 62 -5.68 3.40 5.12
N ALA A 63 -5.20 2.36 4.44
CA ALA A 63 -6.00 1.61 3.45
C ALA A 63 -7.27 1.02 4.07
N TYR A 64 -7.15 0.39 5.23
CA TYR A 64 -8.28 -0.17 5.97
C TYR A 64 -9.29 0.90 6.42
N MET A 65 -8.83 2.05 6.90
CA MET A 65 -9.71 3.13 7.36
C MET A 65 -10.53 3.74 6.21
N LEU A 66 -10.01 3.72 4.98
CA LEU A 66 -10.68 4.27 3.80
C LEU A 66 -11.68 3.28 3.19
N GLU A 67 -11.28 2.03 3.00
CA GLU A 67 -12.01 1.05 2.18
C GLU A 67 -12.50 -0.17 2.99
N GLY A 68 -12.18 -0.24 4.28
CA GLY A 68 -12.53 -1.35 5.16
C GLY A 68 -11.72 -2.62 4.88
N LYS A 69 -12.27 -3.76 5.31
CA LYS A 69 -11.64 -5.08 5.15
C LYS A 69 -11.63 -5.56 3.69
N GLU A 70 -12.61 -5.12 2.89
CA GLU A 70 -12.82 -5.60 1.51
C GLU A 70 -11.58 -5.35 0.63
N ILE A 71 -10.82 -4.29 0.90
CA ILE A 71 -9.59 -3.97 0.17
C ILE A 71 -8.48 -5.02 0.32
N PHE A 72 -8.60 -5.92 1.30
CA PHE A 72 -7.64 -7.00 1.54
C PHE A 72 -8.05 -8.35 0.94
N GLU A 73 -9.24 -8.48 0.34
CA GLU A 73 -9.79 -9.77 -0.08
C GLU A 73 -8.97 -10.46 -1.18
N ASP A 74 -8.36 -9.67 -2.07
CA ASP A 74 -7.61 -10.16 -3.24
C ASP A 74 -6.08 -10.14 -3.03
N VAL A 75 -5.59 -9.89 -1.81
CA VAL A 75 -4.16 -9.86 -1.50
C VAL A 75 -3.78 -10.88 -0.43
N ASP A 76 -2.49 -11.15 -0.31
CA ASP A 76 -1.97 -12.08 0.69
C ASP A 76 -2.38 -11.67 2.13
N GLU A 77 -2.93 -12.62 2.90
CA GLU A 77 -3.42 -12.42 4.27
C GLU A 77 -2.32 -11.87 5.20
N LYS A 78 -1.03 -12.06 4.87
CA LYS A 78 0.10 -11.53 5.65
C LYS A 78 0.03 -10.01 5.85
N TYR A 79 -0.51 -9.27 4.87
CA TYR A 79 -0.63 -7.82 4.97
C TYR A 79 -1.73 -7.40 5.96
N PHE A 80 -2.88 -8.06 5.91
CA PHE A 80 -3.96 -7.79 6.86
C PHE A 80 -3.58 -8.22 8.29
N SER A 81 -2.84 -9.32 8.41
CA SER A 81 -2.45 -9.88 9.71
C SER A 81 -1.66 -8.89 10.58
N ILE A 82 -0.79 -8.05 9.99
CA ILE A 82 0.03 -7.12 10.79
C ILE A 82 -0.74 -5.93 11.37
N ILE A 83 -1.90 -5.59 10.81
CA ILE A 83 -2.77 -4.53 11.33
C ILE A 83 -3.89 -5.08 12.20
N LYS A 84 -4.25 -6.36 12.05
CA LYS A 84 -5.28 -7.02 12.87
C LYS A 84 -4.95 -7.03 14.36
N ASP A 85 -3.68 -7.20 14.73
CA ASP A 85 -3.25 -7.18 16.14
C ASP A 85 -3.27 -5.78 16.77
N ASN A 86 -3.44 -4.73 15.96
CA ASN A 86 -3.47 -3.33 16.39
C ASN A 86 -4.89 -2.72 16.32
N MET A 87 -5.91 -3.54 16.05
CA MET A 87 -7.35 -3.19 16.11
C MET A 87 -7.97 -3.67 17.41
#